data_AF-A0A147I694-F1
#
_entry.id   AF-A0A147I694-F1
#
_cell.length_a   1.000
_cell.length_b   1.000
_cell.length_c   1.000
_cell.angle_alpha   90.00
_cell.angle_beta   90.00
_cell.angle_gamma   90.00
#
_symmetry.space_group_name_H-M   'P 1'
#
loop_
_entity.id
_entity.type
_entity.pdbx_description
1 polymer ?
#
loop_
_entity_poly.entity_id
_entity_poly.type
_entity_poly.pdbx_seq_one_letter_code
_entity_poly.pdbx_strand_id
1 'polypeptide(L)'
;MAHRQPIADLALRLLGKPQHSLDAEERRVLDMMDAGTTVSRDAADEADLRASFGDRLADKVAAVGGSWGFIIGFTVVLFGWMLLNTDVLEHFGMQFDPYPYIFLNLMLSTLAAVQAPVIMMSQNRQAAKDRLAASLDYETNLRAELEILRLHEKLDLIVAERLATLEAKIDRLANGGPSA
;
A
#
# COMPACT_ATOMS: atom_id res chain seq x y z
N MET A 1 -25.14 -27.17 -12.01
CA MET A 1 -25.37 -25.81 -11.50
C MET A 1 -24.62 -25.69 -10.18
N ALA A 2 -23.52 -24.93 -10.15
CA ALA A 2 -22.69 -24.83 -8.95
C ALA A 2 -23.51 -24.23 -7.80
N HIS A 3 -23.57 -24.94 -6.68
CA HIS A 3 -24.30 -24.54 -5.49
C HIS A 3 -23.65 -23.27 -4.92
N ARG A 4 -24.22 -22.08 -5.19
CA ARG A 4 -23.84 -20.83 -4.50
C ARG A 4 -24.21 -21.02 -3.03
N GLN A 5 -23.20 -21.18 -2.17
CA GLN A 5 -23.41 -21.24 -0.74
C GLN A 5 -23.61 -19.82 -0.20
N PRO A 6 -24.62 -19.59 0.65
CA PRO A 6 -24.85 -18.26 1.21
C PRO A 6 -23.64 -17.80 2.03
N ILE A 7 -23.26 -16.53 1.88
CA ILE A 7 -22.12 -15.88 2.57
C ILE A 7 -22.09 -16.15 4.09
N ALA A 8 -23.27 -16.29 4.71
CA ALA A 8 -23.41 -16.63 6.12
C ALA A 8 -22.79 -17.99 6.50
N ASP A 9 -22.89 -19.00 5.62
CA ASP A 9 -22.32 -20.34 5.83
C ASP A 9 -20.80 -20.31 5.59
N LEU A 10 -20.34 -19.53 4.61
CA LEU A 10 -18.92 -19.36 4.31
C LEU A 10 -18.16 -18.65 5.46
N ALA A 11 -18.77 -17.60 6.01
CA ALA A 11 -18.23 -16.86 7.16
C ALA A 11 -18.10 -17.75 8.40
N LEU A 12 -19.14 -18.54 8.70
CA LEU A 12 -19.13 -19.42 9.88
C LEU A 12 -18.12 -20.57 9.71
N ARG A 13 -17.98 -21.13 8.51
CA ARG A 13 -17.07 -22.24 8.24
C ARG A 13 -15.60 -21.83 8.16
N LEU A 14 -15.29 -20.77 7.40
CA LEU A 14 -13.90 -20.39 7.13
C LEU A 14 -13.33 -19.48 8.23
N LEU A 15 -14.12 -18.54 8.76
CA LEU A 15 -13.66 -17.59 9.78
C LEU A 15 -14.07 -17.98 11.20
N GLY A 16 -14.96 -18.98 11.37
CA GLY A 16 -15.48 -19.36 12.68
C GLY A 16 -16.34 -18.28 13.35
N LYS A 17 -16.72 -17.24 12.61
CA LYS A 17 -17.45 -16.07 13.11
C LYS A 17 -18.83 -15.96 12.44
N PRO A 18 -19.89 -15.63 13.19
CA PRO A 18 -21.19 -15.36 12.59
C PRO A 18 -21.17 -14.07 11.76
N GLN A 19 -22.00 -14.00 10.71
CA GLN A 19 -21.98 -12.89 9.74
C GLN A 19 -22.15 -11.50 10.37
N HIS A 20 -22.83 -11.40 11.51
CA HIS A 20 -23.08 -10.13 12.20
C HIS A 20 -21.87 -9.62 13.01
N SER A 21 -20.85 -10.45 13.23
CA SER A 21 -19.61 -10.06 13.93
C SER A 21 -18.43 -9.87 12.97
N LEU A 22 -18.67 -9.91 11.65
CA LEU A 22 -17.65 -9.65 10.65
C LEU A 22 -17.37 -8.16 10.58
N ASP A 23 -16.10 -7.81 10.45
CA ASP A 23 -15.71 -6.44 10.14
C ASP A 23 -16.06 -6.08 8.68
N ALA A 24 -16.07 -4.78 8.37
CA ALA A 24 -16.42 -4.30 7.03
C ALA A 24 -15.51 -4.85 5.93
N GLU A 25 -14.23 -5.08 6.23
CA GLU A 25 -13.25 -5.68 5.31
C GLU A 25 -13.51 -7.18 5.11
N GLU A 26 -13.70 -7.95 6.19
CA GLU A 26 -14.03 -9.39 6.12
C GLU A 26 -15.30 -9.62 5.29
N ARG A 27 -16.34 -8.80 5.49
CA ARG A 27 -17.60 -8.87 4.73
C ARG A 27 -17.41 -8.54 3.26
N ARG A 28 -16.60 -7.52 2.93
CA ARG A 28 -16.29 -7.16 1.53
C ARG A 28 -15.58 -8.30 0.81
N VAL A 29 -14.57 -8.92 1.42
CA VAL A 29 -13.85 -10.05 0.83
C VAL A 29 -14.79 -11.20 0.53
N LEU A 30 -15.65 -11.57 1.47
CA LEU A 30 -16.61 -12.65 1.29
C LEU A 30 -17.63 -12.36 0.18
N ASP A 31 -18.16 -11.14 0.12
CA ASP A 31 -19.07 -10.71 -0.96
C ASP A 31 -18.36 -10.74 -2.33
N MET A 32 -17.09 -10.33 -2.40
CA MET A 32 -16.28 -10.39 -3.63
C MET A 32 -15.95 -11.83 -4.05
N MET A 33 -15.67 -12.73 -3.08
CA MET A 33 -15.44 -14.15 -3.34
C MET A 33 -16.69 -14.85 -3.89
N ASP A 34 -17.89 -14.47 -3.44
CA ASP A 34 -19.16 -14.98 -3.99
C ASP A 34 -19.46 -14.37 -5.38
N ALA A 35 -19.12 -13.10 -5.58
CA ALA A 35 -19.30 -12.41 -6.87
C ALA A 35 -18.30 -12.87 -7.95
N GLY A 36 -17.17 -13.48 -7.59
CA GLY A 36 -16.16 -13.98 -8.53
C GLY A 36 -15.34 -12.87 -9.21
N THR A 37 -15.23 -11.69 -8.59
CA THR A 37 -14.56 -10.52 -9.18
C THR A 37 -13.08 -10.42 -8.79
N THR A 38 -12.24 -9.95 -9.71
CA THR A 38 -10.81 -9.69 -9.51
C THR A 38 -10.57 -8.20 -9.27
N VAL A 39 -10.39 -7.79 -8.01
CA VAL A 39 -10.46 -6.37 -7.58
C VAL A 39 -9.09 -5.67 -7.53
N SER A 40 -7.98 -6.39 -7.72
CA SER A 40 -6.62 -5.89 -7.43
C SER A 40 -6.16 -4.60 -8.14
N ARG A 41 -6.84 -4.08 -9.18
CA ARG A 41 -6.37 -2.90 -9.94
C ARG A 41 -7.14 -1.60 -9.70
N ASP A 42 -8.43 -1.63 -9.33
CA ASP A 42 -9.26 -0.40 -9.38
C ASP A 42 -8.92 0.63 -8.29
N ALA A 43 -8.52 0.19 -7.10
CA ALA A 43 -8.37 1.10 -5.95
C ALA A 43 -7.17 2.07 -6.03
N ALA A 44 -6.05 1.64 -6.64
CA ALA A 44 -4.87 2.49 -6.81
C ALA A 44 -5.08 3.55 -7.89
N ASP A 45 -5.77 3.18 -8.97
CA ASP A 45 -6.06 4.07 -10.10
C ASP A 45 -7.07 5.16 -9.69
N GLU A 46 -8.08 4.84 -8.85
CA GLU A 46 -9.05 5.84 -8.36
C GLU A 46 -8.41 6.93 -7.47
N ALA A 47 -7.40 6.58 -6.67
CA ALA A 47 -6.74 7.52 -5.77
C ALA A 47 -5.87 8.54 -6.53
N ASP A 48 -5.15 8.10 -7.56
CA ASP A 48 -4.33 8.98 -8.40
C ASP A 48 -5.19 9.86 -9.33
N LEU A 49 -6.37 9.39 -9.76
CA LEU A 49 -7.31 10.16 -10.57
C LEU A 49 -7.92 11.36 -9.82
N ARG A 50 -7.94 11.34 -8.48
CA ARG A 50 -8.48 12.43 -7.65
C ARG A 50 -7.44 13.45 -7.18
N ALA A 51 -6.17 13.29 -7.52
CA ALA A 51 -5.11 14.19 -7.09
C ALA A 51 -5.26 15.59 -7.73
N SER A 52 -5.30 16.64 -6.90
CA SER A 52 -5.40 18.02 -7.37
C SER A 52 -4.09 18.50 -7.99
N PHE A 53 -4.15 19.57 -8.79
CA PHE A 53 -2.96 20.23 -9.34
C PHE A 53 -2.00 20.71 -8.24
N GLY A 54 -2.54 21.18 -7.10
CA GLY A 54 -1.75 21.60 -5.94
C GLY A 54 -1.01 20.44 -5.28
N ASP A 55 -1.65 19.27 -5.21
CA ASP A 55 -1.02 18.06 -4.68
C ASP A 55 0.17 17.70 -5.55
N ARG A 56 -0.03 17.55 -6.87
CA ARG A 56 1.03 17.18 -7.81
C ARG A 56 2.22 18.15 -7.81
N LEU A 57 1.97 19.44 -7.56
CA LEU A 57 3.04 20.43 -7.42
C LEU A 57 3.83 20.24 -6.11
N ALA A 58 3.14 19.99 -5.00
CA ALA A 58 3.79 19.72 -3.72
C ALA A 58 4.67 18.44 -3.76
N ASP A 59 4.23 17.35 -4.40
CA ASP A 59 5.04 16.12 -4.58
C ASP A 59 6.33 16.42 -5.33
N LYS A 60 6.24 17.19 -6.42
CA LYS A 60 7.40 17.57 -7.21
C LYS A 60 8.36 18.46 -6.42
N VAL A 61 7.84 19.44 -5.68
CA VAL A 61 8.67 20.31 -4.84
C VAL A 61 9.36 19.53 -3.72
N ALA A 62 8.66 18.60 -3.07
CA ALA A 62 9.23 17.72 -2.05
C ALA A 62 10.29 16.78 -2.64
N ALA A 63 10.03 16.18 -3.81
CA ALA A 63 10.98 15.30 -4.49
C ALA A 63 12.25 16.02 -4.95
N VAL A 64 12.13 17.25 -5.46
CA VAL A 64 13.27 18.07 -5.88
C VAL A 64 14.06 18.56 -4.66
N GLY A 65 13.37 19.05 -3.62
CA GLY A 65 14.00 19.54 -2.39
C GLY A 65 14.71 18.45 -1.58
N GLY A 66 14.27 17.19 -1.68
CA GLY A 66 14.87 16.03 -1.01
C GLY A 66 16.05 15.39 -1.76
N SER A 67 16.41 15.88 -2.95
CA SER A 67 17.50 15.29 -3.73
C SER A 67 18.88 15.72 -3.22
N TRP A 68 19.81 14.76 -3.14
CA TRP A 68 21.22 15.01 -2.81
C TRP A 68 21.87 16.04 -3.74
N GLY A 69 21.50 16.05 -5.02
CA GLY A 69 22.03 17.03 -5.98
C GLY A 69 21.55 18.45 -5.71
N PHE A 70 20.30 18.62 -5.25
CA PHE A 70 19.77 19.92 -4.87
C PHE A 70 20.48 20.47 -3.62
N ILE A 71 20.71 19.63 -2.61
CA ILE A 71 21.42 20.01 -1.38
C ILE A 71 22.83 20.52 -1.73
N ILE A 72 23.60 19.77 -2.52
CA ILE A 72 24.96 20.15 -2.90
C ILE A 72 24.97 21.46 -3.70
N GLY A 73 24.10 21.58 -4.71
CA GLY A 73 24.00 22.80 -5.53
C GLY A 73 23.60 24.02 -4.70
N PHE A 74 22.63 23.86 -3.80
CA PHE A 74 22.19 24.91 -2.88
C PHE A 74 23.32 25.37 -1.95
N THR A 75 24.08 24.42 -1.38
CA THR A 75 25.27 24.74 -0.57
C THR A 75 26.33 25.50 -1.36
N VAL A 76 26.63 25.10 -2.60
CA VAL A 76 27.59 25.81 -3.46
C VAL A 76 27.14 27.25 -3.76
N VAL A 77 25.85 27.46 -4.04
CA VAL A 77 25.29 28.79 -4.27
C VAL A 77 25.41 29.67 -3.02
N LEU A 78 25.13 29.11 -1.83
CA LEU A 78 25.29 29.85 -0.56
C LEU A 78 26.74 30.27 -0.32
N PHE A 79 27.70 29.35 -0.47
CA PHE A 79 29.12 29.68 -0.34
C PHE A 79 29.57 30.68 -1.41
N GLY A 80 29.09 30.56 -2.65
CA GLY A 80 29.34 31.52 -3.71
C GLY A 80 28.82 32.92 -3.38
N TRP A 81 27.62 33.02 -2.80
CA TRP A 81 27.03 34.29 -2.36
C TRP A 81 27.83 34.95 -1.23
N MET A 82 28.26 34.15 -0.24
CA MET A 82 29.12 34.62 0.86
C MET A 82 30.45 35.14 0.33
N LEU A 83 31.15 34.37 -0.51
CA LEU A 83 32.43 34.77 -1.11
C LEU A 83 32.29 36.03 -1.98
N LEU A 84 31.22 36.15 -2.76
CA LEU A 84 30.99 37.33 -3.59
C LEU A 84 30.75 38.59 -2.73
N ASN A 85 29.96 38.49 -1.66
CA ASN A 85 29.69 39.65 -0.79
C ASN A 85 30.89 40.05 0.07
N THR A 86 31.72 39.10 0.52
CA THR A 86 32.91 39.38 1.34
C THR A 86 34.14 39.74 0.52
N ASP A 87 34.53 38.95 -0.48
CA ASP A 87 35.82 39.18 -1.15
C ASP A 87 35.70 40.15 -2.33
N VAL A 88 34.57 40.15 -3.05
CA VAL A 88 34.42 40.96 -4.28
C VAL A 88 33.79 42.31 -3.96
N LEU A 89 32.64 42.32 -3.30
CA LEU A 89 31.89 43.56 -3.06
C LEU A 89 32.57 44.49 -2.04
N GLU A 90 33.16 43.92 -1.00
CA GLU A 90 33.94 44.66 0.00
C GLU A 90 35.20 45.30 -0.64
N HIS A 91 35.83 44.64 -1.61
CA HIS A 91 36.97 45.16 -2.37
C HIS A 91 36.59 46.27 -3.36
N PHE A 92 35.37 46.25 -3.89
CA PHE A 92 34.81 47.29 -4.78
C PHE A 92 34.08 48.43 -4.04
N GLY A 93 34.06 48.40 -2.69
CA GLY A 93 33.46 49.45 -1.86
C GLY A 93 31.93 49.48 -1.85
N MET A 94 31.27 48.43 -2.33
CA MET A 94 29.81 48.27 -2.31
C MET A 94 29.42 47.14 -1.37
N GLN A 95 28.56 47.41 -0.39
CA GLN A 95 28.15 46.41 0.61
C GLN A 95 26.65 46.14 0.48
N PHE A 96 26.29 45.05 -0.21
CA PHE A 96 24.90 44.66 -0.40
C PHE A 96 24.38 43.79 0.76
N ASP A 97 25.17 42.81 1.20
CA ASP A 97 24.86 41.95 2.37
C ASP A 97 26.14 41.62 3.17
N PRO A 98 26.71 42.58 3.92
CA PRO A 98 27.91 42.35 4.73
C PRO A 98 27.66 41.37 5.87
N TYR A 99 28.73 40.74 6.37
CA TYR A 99 28.67 39.84 7.52
C TYR A 99 27.98 40.56 8.71
N PRO A 100 26.88 40.02 9.26
CA PRO A 100 26.49 38.61 9.36
C PRO A 100 25.43 38.08 8.35
N TYR A 101 25.30 38.68 7.16
CA TYR A 101 24.40 38.26 6.06
C TYR A 101 22.90 38.24 6.41
N ILE A 102 22.36 39.39 6.81
CA ILE A 102 20.96 39.51 7.25
C ILE A 102 19.98 39.19 6.12
N PHE A 103 20.29 39.59 4.88
CA PHE A 103 19.40 39.34 3.75
C PHE A 103 19.33 37.85 3.41
N LEU A 104 20.48 37.18 3.34
CA LEU A 104 20.55 35.74 3.14
C LEU A 104 19.82 34.98 4.26
N ASN A 105 19.99 35.40 5.52
CA ASN A 105 19.29 34.81 6.65
C ASN A 105 17.76 34.94 6.53
N LEU A 106 17.26 36.12 6.13
CA LEU A 106 15.83 36.35 5.93
C LEU A 106 15.26 35.48 4.80
N MET A 107 15.99 35.36 3.68
CA MET A 107 15.60 34.47 2.58
C MET A 107 15.55 33.01 3.02
N LEU A 108 16.58 32.51 3.72
CA LEU A 108 16.62 31.14 4.24
C LEU A 108 15.47 30.86 5.22
N SER A 109 15.19 31.80 6.12
CA SER A 109 14.10 31.68 7.09
C SER A 109 12.74 31.60 6.40
N THR A 110 12.51 32.42 5.37
CA THR A 110 11.28 32.38 4.58
C THR A 110 11.16 31.08 3.78
N LEU A 111 12.25 30.61 3.19
CA LEU A 111 12.30 29.34 2.46
C LEU A 111 11.95 28.17 3.38
N ALA A 112 12.55 28.11 4.57
CA ALA A 112 12.28 27.08 5.56
C ALA A 112 10.82 27.12 6.06
N ALA A 113 10.28 28.33 6.30
CA ALA A 113 8.90 28.52 6.74
C ALA A 113 7.88 28.00 5.72
N VAL A 114 8.15 28.16 4.42
CA VAL A 114 7.30 27.60 3.35
C VAL A 114 7.54 26.10 3.14
N GLN A 115 8.78 25.62 3.35
CA GLN A 115 9.11 24.20 3.19
C GLN A 115 8.38 23.31 4.21
N ALA A 116 8.31 23.69 5.48
CA ALA A 116 7.74 22.82 6.52
C ALA A 116 6.27 22.40 6.23
N PRO A 117 5.35 23.30 5.87
CA PRO A 117 3.98 22.92 5.46
C PRO A 117 3.93 22.06 4.21
N VAL A 118 4.76 22.35 3.19
CA VAL A 118 4.81 21.55 1.95
C VAL A 118 5.27 20.13 2.23
N ILE A 119 6.30 19.97 3.08
CA ILE A 119 6.78 18.67 3.55
C ILE A 119 5.66 17.95 4.32
N MET A 120 4.99 18.62 5.27
CA MET A 120 3.87 18.03 6.03
C MET A 120 2.70 17.61 5.12
N MET A 121 2.34 18.43 4.13
CA MET A 121 1.30 18.06 3.15
C MET A 121 1.70 16.82 2.36
N SER A 122 2.95 16.74 1.91
CA SER A 122 3.45 15.56 1.21
C SER A 122 3.51 14.32 2.10
N GLN A 123 3.89 14.47 3.36
CA GLN A 123 3.90 13.39 4.35
C GLN A 123 2.47 12.90 4.65
N ASN A 124 1.51 13.80 4.88
CA ASN A 124 0.11 13.44 5.11
C ASN A 124 -0.48 12.66 3.93
N ARG A 125 -0.17 13.07 2.70
CA ARG A 125 -0.58 12.35 1.49
C ARG A 125 0.08 10.98 1.39
N GLN A 126 1.40 10.90 1.63
CA GLN A 126 2.10 9.61 1.61
C GLN A 126 1.53 8.65 2.67
N ALA A 127 1.30 9.13 3.89
CA ALA A 127 0.69 8.34 4.96
C ALA A 127 -0.73 7.86 4.60
N ALA A 128 -1.52 8.68 3.90
CA ALA A 128 -2.83 8.26 3.40
C ALA A 128 -2.72 7.14 2.34
N LYS A 129 -1.76 7.26 1.40
CA LYS A 129 -1.46 6.21 0.42
C LYS A 129 -0.98 4.92 1.09
N ASP A 130 -0.07 5.02 2.05
CA ASP A 130 0.47 3.87 2.78
C ASP A 130 -0.63 3.16 3.59
N ARG A 131 -1.53 3.91 4.22
CA ARG A 131 -2.69 3.36 4.93
C ARG A 131 -3.66 2.63 3.99
N LEU A 132 -3.92 3.19 2.80
CA LEU A 132 -4.75 2.54 1.79
C LEU A 132 -4.09 1.25 1.28
N ALA A 133 -2.80 1.30 0.96
CA ALA A 133 -2.04 0.14 0.53
C ALA A 133 -2.05 -0.98 1.58
N ALA A 134 -1.89 -0.64 2.86
CA ALA A 134 -1.97 -1.61 3.95
C ALA A 134 -3.36 -2.26 4.08
N SER A 135 -4.45 -1.50 3.88
CA SER A 135 -5.81 -2.05 3.90
C SER A 135 -6.05 -2.99 2.71
N LEU A 136 -5.58 -2.63 1.50
CA LEU A 136 -5.68 -3.49 0.31
C LEU A 136 -4.84 -4.76 0.44
N ASP A 137 -3.65 -4.67 1.02
CA ASP A 137 -2.78 -5.81 1.29
C ASP A 137 -3.42 -6.77 2.30
N TYR A 138 -3.99 -6.23 3.37
CA TYR A 138 -4.77 -7.00 4.34
C TYR A 138 -5.96 -7.72 3.67
N GLU A 139 -6.73 -7.01 2.85
CA GLU A 139 -7.86 -7.57 2.10
C GLU A 139 -7.43 -8.73 1.17
N THR A 140 -6.33 -8.52 0.45
CA THR A 140 -5.76 -9.53 -0.47
C THR A 140 -5.26 -10.75 0.29
N ASN A 141 -4.56 -10.55 1.41
CA ASN A 141 -4.05 -11.63 2.23
C ASN A 141 -5.17 -12.44 2.87
N LEU A 142 -6.19 -11.76 3.42
CA LEU A 142 -7.37 -12.41 3.98
C LEU A 142 -8.08 -13.26 2.92
N ARG A 143 -8.26 -12.73 1.71
CA ARG A 143 -8.84 -13.48 0.60
C ARG A 143 -8.03 -14.73 0.28
N ALA A 144 -6.72 -14.61 0.18
CA ALA A 144 -5.84 -15.74 -0.12
C ALA A 144 -5.94 -16.83 0.97
N GLU A 145 -6.00 -16.44 2.24
CA GLU A 145 -6.20 -17.36 3.36
C GLU A 145 -7.54 -18.12 3.25
N LEU A 146 -8.63 -17.41 2.96
CA LEU A 146 -9.96 -18.01 2.77
C LEU A 146 -10.02 -18.94 1.56
N GLU A 147 -9.37 -18.58 0.45
CA GLU A 147 -9.26 -19.43 -0.73
C GLU A 147 -8.47 -20.72 -0.42
N ILE A 148 -7.39 -20.62 0.36
CA ILE A 148 -6.61 -21.79 0.81
C ILE A 148 -7.45 -22.70 1.70
N LEU A 149 -8.16 -22.15 2.69
CA LEU A 149 -9.03 -22.94 3.58
C LEU A 149 -10.13 -23.66 2.79
N ARG A 150 -10.76 -22.97 1.85
CA ARG A 150 -11.77 -23.55 0.95
C ARG A 150 -11.20 -24.66 0.07
N LEU A 151 -9.97 -24.50 -0.42
CA LEU A 151 -9.27 -25.54 -1.17
C LEU A 151 -8.98 -26.76 -0.29
N HIS A 152 -8.59 -26.55 0.97
CA HIS A 152 -8.31 -27.61 1.93
C HIS A 152 -9.57 -28.45 2.20
N GLU A 153 -10.70 -27.81 2.50
CA GLU A 153 -11.98 -28.50 2.71
C GLU A 153 -12.39 -29.33 1.48
N LYS A 154 -12.25 -28.74 0.29
CA LYS A 154 -12.58 -29.44 -0.95
C LYS A 154 -11.66 -30.65 -1.18
N LEU A 155 -10.39 -30.52 -0.82
CA LEU A 155 -9.42 -31.60 -0.91
C LEU A 155 -9.75 -32.72 0.07
N ASP A 156 -10.08 -32.41 1.31
CA ASP A 156 -10.49 -33.39 2.33
C ASP A 156 -11.73 -34.18 1.88
N LEU A 157 -12.73 -33.50 1.32
CA LEU A 157 -13.93 -34.15 0.78
C LEU A 157 -13.59 -35.13 -0.36
N ILE A 158 -12.76 -34.69 -1.31
CA ILE A 158 -12.34 -35.53 -2.44
C ILE A 158 -11.51 -36.71 -1.96
N VAL A 159 -10.58 -36.49 -1.03
CA VAL A 159 -9.73 -37.54 -0.46
C VAL A 159 -10.59 -38.58 0.28
N ALA A 160 -11.53 -38.14 1.12
CA ALA A 160 -12.45 -39.03 1.83
C ALA A 160 -13.30 -39.87 0.86
N GLU A 161 -13.86 -39.26 -0.19
CA GLU A 161 -14.64 -39.97 -1.22
C GLU A 161 -13.78 -41.04 -1.94
N ARG A 162 -12.54 -40.68 -2.30
CA ARG A 162 -11.61 -41.59 -2.97
C ARG A 162 -11.21 -42.76 -2.08
N LEU A 163 -10.94 -42.50 -0.80
CA LEU A 163 -10.61 -43.54 0.18
C LEU A 163 -11.77 -44.52 0.36
N ALA A 164 -13.00 -44.02 0.57
CA ALA A 164 -14.19 -44.86 0.68
C ALA A 164 -14.42 -45.72 -0.58
N THR A 165 -14.15 -45.16 -1.76
CA THR A 165 -14.27 -45.89 -3.03
C THR A 165 -13.21 -46.99 -3.15
N LEU A 166 -11.98 -46.76 -2.66
CA LEU A 166 -10.90 -47.74 -2.65
C LEU A 166 -11.18 -48.87 -1.66
N GLU A 167 -11.63 -48.55 -0.45
CA GLU A 167 -12.05 -49.53 0.56
C GLU A 167 -13.13 -50.45 0.01
N ALA A 168 -14.19 -49.89 -0.59
CA ALA A 168 -15.26 -50.68 -1.20
C ALA A 168 -14.78 -51.60 -2.35
N LYS A 169 -13.73 -51.20 -3.09
CA LYS A 169 -13.12 -52.07 -4.13
C LYS A 169 -12.29 -53.19 -3.50
N ILE A 170 -11.54 -52.89 -2.45
CA ILE A 170 -10.73 -53.88 -1.73
C ILE A 170 -11.64 -54.95 -1.11
N ASP A 171 -12.73 -54.55 -0.45
CA ASP A 171 -13.69 -55.48 0.15
C ASP A 171 -14.35 -56.40 -0.88
N ARG A 172 -14.67 -55.88 -2.07
CA ARG A 172 -15.20 -56.70 -3.17
C ARG A 172 -14.19 -57.72 -3.67
N LEU A 173 -12.90 -57.35 -3.76
CA LEU A 173 -11.84 -58.27 -4.15
C LEU A 173 -11.59 -59.34 -3.08
N ALA A 174 -11.62 -58.96 -1.80
CA ALA A 174 -11.44 -59.87 -0.67
C ALA A 174 -12.60 -60.88 -0.56
N ASN A 175 -13.85 -60.43 -0.71
CA ASN A 175 -15.04 -61.27 -0.61
C ASN A 175 -15.40 -62.00 -1.92
N GLY A 176 -14.81 -61.61 -3.06
CA GLY A 176 -15.05 -62.19 -4.38
C GLY A 176 -13.97 -63.18 -4.84
N GLY A 177 -12.99 -63.52 -4.00
CA GLY A 177 -11.97 -64.52 -4.31
C GLY A 177 -12.61 -65.89 -4.61
N PRO A 178 -12.16 -66.60 -5.66
CA PRO A 178 -12.81 -67.82 -6.12
C PRO A 178 -12.85 -68.86 -4.99
N SER A 179 -14.06 -69.24 -4.58
CA SER A 179 -14.29 -70.42 -3.76
C SER A 179 -13.82 -71.63 -4.57
N ALA A 180 -12.66 -72.17 -4.19
CA ALA A 180 -12.14 -73.44 -4.71
C ALA A 180 -12.98 -74.62 -4.20
#